data_AF-A0A1I8PZN8-F1
#
_entry.id   AF-A0A1I8PZN8-F1
#
_cell.length_a   1.000
_cell.length_b   1.000
_cell.length_c   1.000
_cell.angle_alpha   90.00
_cell.angle_beta   90.00
_cell.angle_gamma   90.00
#
_symmetry.space_group_name_H-M   'P 1'
#
loop_
_entity.id
_entity.type
_entity.pdbx_description
1 polymer ?
#
loop_
_entity_poly.entity_id
_entity_poly.type
_entity_poly.pdbx_seq_one_letter_code
_entity_poly.pdbx_strand_id
1 'polypeptide(L)'
;MTGSLEEQEATRKQLEEDLEINNRLNSLTKQQELFLADIESNDWKIILRRQDGSENFNRNWTDYKSGFGNPNGEFFIGLEVLHNLTNNGPPQELVVVMRNFGDEERHVKYDLFRVGNEAEKYALLDLGVFSGNLNFDALRSHRGAKFSTPDQKNNARNSTHCYNDMITSGWWYMDCGHWYAIYF
;
A
#
# COMPACT_ATOMS: atom_id res chain seq x y z
N MET A 1 17.66 42.47 -34.88
CA MET A 1 16.85 42.82 -33.70
C MET A 1 17.40 42.01 -32.55
N THR A 2 18.26 42.62 -31.73
CA THR A 2 18.79 42.01 -30.50
C THR A 2 17.75 42.22 -29.40
N GLY A 3 17.25 41.14 -28.80
CA GLY A 3 16.34 41.22 -27.65
C GLY A 3 16.95 42.03 -26.50
N SER A 4 16.10 42.64 -25.66
CA SER A 4 16.57 43.51 -24.58
C SER A 4 17.39 42.72 -23.56
N LEU A 5 18.30 43.38 -22.84
CA LEU A 5 19.08 42.75 -21.75
C LEU A 5 18.18 42.08 -20.71
N GLU A 6 17.01 42.67 -20.44
CA GLU A 6 16.01 42.12 -19.53
C GLU A 6 15.41 40.79 -20.04
N GLU A 7 15.18 40.66 -21.35
CA GLU A 7 14.71 39.41 -21.96
C GLU A 7 15.77 38.29 -21.88
N GLN A 8 17.06 38.65 -22.00
CA GLN A 8 18.17 37.70 -21.87
C GLN A 8 18.33 37.21 -20.43
N GLU A 9 18.22 38.10 -19.45
CA GLU A 9 18.26 37.74 -18.03
C GLU A 9 17.07 36.85 -17.62
N ALA A 10 15.86 37.19 -18.10
CA ALA A 10 14.67 36.37 -17.86
C ALA A 10 14.81 34.96 -18.47
N THR A 11 15.33 34.87 -19.71
CA THR A 11 15.58 33.59 -20.39
C THR A 11 16.60 32.76 -19.64
N ARG A 12 17.70 33.39 -19.17
CA ARG A 12 18.73 32.69 -18.40
C ARG A 12 18.18 32.12 -17.10
N LYS A 13 17.39 32.92 -16.37
CA LYS A 13 16.78 32.47 -15.11
C LYS A 13 15.83 31.30 -15.33
N GLN A 14 15.02 31.34 -16.38
CA GLN A 14 14.13 30.23 -16.74
C GLN A 14 14.92 28.94 -17.04
N LEU A 15 16.02 29.05 -17.80
CA LEU A 15 16.87 27.89 -18.11
C LEU A 15 17.53 27.29 -16.86
N GLU A 16 17.92 28.12 -15.90
CA GLU A 16 18.47 27.67 -14.62
C GLU A 16 17.41 26.91 -13.79
N GLU A 17 16.18 27.43 -13.72
CA GLU A 17 15.04 26.76 -13.06
C GLU A 17 14.68 25.43 -13.75
N ASP A 18 14.61 25.42 -15.09
CA ASP A 18 14.32 24.21 -15.87
C ASP A 18 15.41 23.14 -15.67
N LEU A 19 16.68 23.55 -15.59
CA LEU A 19 17.79 22.63 -15.32
C LEU A 19 17.69 22.02 -13.92
N GLU A 20 17.32 22.81 -12.91
CA GLU A 20 17.14 22.32 -11.55
C GLU A 20 15.97 21.33 -11.46
N ILE A 21 14.85 21.65 -12.11
CA ILE A 21 13.69 20.74 -12.22
C ILE A 21 14.11 19.44 -12.90
N ASN A 22 14.81 19.50 -14.04
CA ASN A 22 15.25 18.31 -14.77
C ASN A 22 16.20 17.44 -13.94
N ASN A 23 17.14 18.05 -13.21
CA ASN A 23 18.04 17.31 -12.31
C ASN A 23 17.27 16.60 -11.20
N ARG A 24 16.27 17.27 -10.61
CA ARG A 24 15.41 16.68 -9.59
C ARG A 24 14.57 15.52 -10.14
N LEU A 25 13.99 15.68 -11.33
CA LEU A 25 13.22 14.63 -12.01
C LEU A 25 14.10 13.40 -12.28
N ASN A 26 15.30 13.59 -12.84
CA ASN A 26 16.24 12.50 -13.09
C ASN A 26 16.63 11.75 -11.79
N SER A 27 16.82 12.48 -10.69
CA SER A 27 17.09 11.88 -9.38
C SER A 27 15.91 11.04 -8.87
N LEU A 28 14.69 11.51 -9.04
CA LEU A 28 13.48 10.79 -8.62
C LEU A 28 13.26 9.53 -9.46
N THR A 29 13.42 9.63 -10.78
CA THR A 29 13.34 8.48 -11.69
C THR A 29 14.35 7.41 -11.29
N LYS A 30 15.60 7.80 -11.05
CA LYS A 30 16.64 6.86 -10.61
C LYS A 30 16.33 6.19 -9.27
N GLN A 31 15.76 6.93 -8.31
CA GLN A 31 15.34 6.34 -7.03
C GLN A 31 14.22 5.31 -7.22
N GLN A 32 13.27 5.58 -8.12
CA GLN A 32 12.19 4.66 -8.44
C GLN A 32 12.70 3.39 -9.13
N GLU A 33 13.60 3.52 -10.11
CA GLU A 33 14.25 2.39 -10.79
C GLU A 33 15.03 1.50 -9.82
N LEU A 34 15.79 2.11 -8.90
CA LEU A 34 16.53 1.37 -7.87
C LEU A 34 15.60 0.63 -6.91
N PHE A 35 14.47 1.23 -6.53
CA PHE A 35 13.49 0.58 -5.68
C PHE A 35 12.82 -0.61 -6.37
N LEU A 36 12.47 -0.46 -7.65
CA LEU A 36 11.92 -1.57 -8.44
C LEU A 36 12.92 -2.71 -8.61
N ALA A 37 14.18 -2.38 -8.91
CA ALA A 37 15.24 -3.36 -8.97
C ALA A 37 15.46 -4.07 -7.63
N ASP A 38 15.32 -3.37 -6.49
CA ASP A 38 15.37 -3.96 -5.15
C ASP A 38 14.21 -4.94 -4.91
N ILE A 39 13.00 -4.62 -5.37
CA ILE A 39 11.86 -5.54 -5.32
C ILE A 39 12.12 -6.78 -6.18
N GLU A 40 12.67 -6.61 -7.38
CA GLU A 40 12.91 -7.70 -8.32
C GLU A 40 14.09 -8.59 -7.91
N SER A 41 15.09 -8.03 -7.22
CA SER A 41 16.32 -8.73 -6.82
C SER A 41 16.28 -9.34 -5.43
N ASN A 42 15.44 -8.82 -4.53
CA ASN A 42 15.20 -9.43 -3.22
C ASN A 42 14.08 -10.47 -3.30
N ASP A 43 14.15 -11.50 -2.44
CA ASP A 43 13.18 -12.59 -2.35
C ASP A 43 11.82 -12.15 -1.73
N TRP A 44 11.23 -11.06 -2.23
CA TRP A 44 9.92 -10.59 -1.82
C TRP A 44 8.85 -11.61 -2.16
N LYS A 45 8.03 -11.94 -1.16
CA LYS A 45 6.85 -12.77 -1.35
C LYS A 45 5.62 -11.90 -1.59
N ILE A 46 4.98 -12.08 -2.73
CA ILE A 46 3.71 -11.42 -3.02
C ILE A 46 2.63 -12.04 -2.13
N ILE A 47 2.03 -11.22 -1.26
CA ILE A 47 0.95 -11.65 -0.35
C ILE A 47 -0.45 -11.28 -0.87
N LEU A 48 -0.53 -10.26 -1.72
CA LEU A 48 -1.77 -9.76 -2.33
C LEU A 48 -1.41 -9.13 -3.67
N ARG A 49 -2.17 -9.45 -4.72
CA ARG A 49 -2.07 -8.76 -6.02
C ARG A 49 -3.44 -8.44 -6.58
N ARG A 50 -3.59 -7.20 -7.03
CA ARG A 50 -4.73 -6.66 -7.79
C ARG A 50 -4.17 -5.97 -9.04
N GLN A 51 -4.80 -6.15 -10.18
CA GLN A 51 -4.34 -5.63 -11.47
C GLN A 51 -5.47 -5.41 -12.48
N ASP A 52 -6.53 -6.22 -12.49
CA ASP A 52 -7.53 -6.25 -13.58
C ASP A 52 -8.97 -6.48 -13.11
N GLY A 53 -9.19 -6.75 -11.81
CA GLY A 53 -10.51 -7.03 -11.25
C GLY A 53 -11.10 -8.39 -11.63
N SER A 54 -10.29 -9.31 -12.17
CA SER A 54 -10.72 -10.67 -12.52
C SER A 54 -11.08 -11.53 -11.31
N GLU A 55 -10.55 -11.20 -10.12
CA GLU A 55 -10.82 -11.93 -8.89
C GLU A 55 -11.75 -11.14 -7.95
N ASN A 56 -12.74 -11.82 -7.39
CA ASN A 56 -13.67 -11.20 -6.45
C ASN A 56 -13.06 -11.15 -5.05
N PHE A 57 -12.87 -9.95 -4.49
CA PHE A 57 -12.39 -9.74 -3.12
C PHE A 57 -13.53 -9.52 -2.10
N ASN A 58 -14.79 -9.49 -2.53
CA ASN A 58 -15.95 -9.58 -1.63
C ASN A 58 -16.14 -11.04 -1.23
N ARG A 59 -15.29 -11.50 -0.31
CA ARG A 59 -15.20 -12.88 0.18
C ARG A 59 -15.48 -12.98 1.67
N ASN A 60 -15.87 -14.17 2.10
CA ASN A 60 -16.18 -14.48 3.50
C ASN A 60 -14.90 -14.67 4.35
N TRP A 61 -15.06 -14.82 5.67
CA TRP A 61 -13.95 -15.02 6.61
C TRP A 61 -13.10 -16.24 6.27
N THR A 62 -13.75 -17.36 5.93
CA THR A 62 -13.07 -18.62 5.63
C THR A 62 -12.15 -18.49 4.41
N ASP A 63 -12.62 -17.85 3.34
CA ASP A 63 -11.84 -17.58 2.13
C ASP A 63 -10.64 -16.68 2.45
N TYR A 64 -10.84 -15.58 3.20
CA TYR A 64 -9.75 -14.70 3.61
C TYR A 64 -8.75 -15.41 4.54
N LYS A 65 -9.22 -16.33 5.38
CA LYS A 65 -8.37 -17.16 6.24
C LYS A 65 -7.46 -18.07 5.41
N SER A 66 -8.03 -18.81 4.45
CA SER A 66 -7.30 -19.78 3.63
C SER A 66 -6.50 -19.16 2.49
N GLY A 67 -6.89 -17.97 2.03
CA GLY A 67 -6.43 -17.40 0.77
C GLY A 67 -7.30 -17.83 -0.40
N PHE A 68 -7.23 -17.06 -1.49
CA PHE A 68 -8.02 -17.24 -2.70
C PHE A 68 -7.36 -16.58 -3.91
N GLY A 69 -7.86 -16.91 -5.11
CA GLY A 69 -7.38 -16.39 -6.38
C GLY A 69 -6.26 -17.20 -7.01
N ASN A 70 -5.58 -16.60 -7.99
CA ASN A 70 -4.54 -17.24 -8.78
C ASN A 70 -3.18 -16.55 -8.55
N PRO A 71 -2.15 -17.27 -8.05
CA PRO A 71 -0.79 -16.73 -7.90
C PRO A 71 -0.13 -16.21 -9.19
N ASN A 72 -0.69 -16.54 -10.37
CA ASN A 72 -0.29 -15.97 -11.68
C ASN A 72 -1.18 -14.81 -12.15
N GLY A 73 -2.23 -14.45 -11.39
CA GLY A 73 -3.15 -13.34 -11.65
C GLY A 73 -3.44 -12.56 -10.36
N GLU A 74 -4.70 -12.23 -10.08
CA GLU A 74 -5.10 -11.63 -8.80
C GLU A 74 -5.29 -12.69 -7.71
N PHE A 75 -4.78 -12.43 -6.51
CA PHE A 75 -4.90 -13.35 -5.38
C PHE A 75 -4.64 -12.67 -4.04
N PHE A 76 -5.02 -13.38 -2.97
CA PHE A 76 -4.59 -13.12 -1.60
C PHE A 76 -4.07 -14.41 -0.98
N ILE A 77 -2.92 -14.34 -0.33
CA ILE A 77 -2.20 -15.52 0.20
C ILE A 77 -2.91 -16.21 1.38
N GLY A 78 -3.83 -15.51 2.04
CA GLY A 78 -4.55 -16.00 3.21
C GLY A 78 -3.97 -15.51 4.53
N LEU A 79 -4.84 -15.21 5.49
CA LEU A 79 -4.47 -14.67 6.79
C LEU A 79 -3.64 -15.65 7.63
N GLU A 80 -3.88 -16.96 7.51
CA GLU A 80 -3.07 -17.97 8.21
C GLU A 80 -1.62 -17.99 7.72
N VAL A 81 -1.44 -17.95 6.39
CA VAL A 81 -0.10 -17.90 5.81
C VAL A 81 0.58 -16.59 6.16
N LEU A 82 -0.15 -15.47 6.09
CA LEU A 82 0.37 -14.15 6.45
C LEU A 82 0.81 -14.07 7.93
N HIS A 83 0.01 -14.62 8.85
CA HIS A 83 0.36 -14.71 10.26
C HIS A 83 1.65 -15.52 10.45
N ASN A 84 1.73 -16.70 9.85
CA ASN A 84 2.92 -17.55 9.97
C ASN A 84 4.18 -16.89 9.39
N LEU A 85 4.08 -16.24 8.23
CA LEU A 85 5.20 -15.51 7.62
C LEU A 85 5.74 -14.41 8.53
N THR A 86 4.86 -13.71 9.24
CA THR A 86 5.24 -12.55 10.05
C THR A 86 5.58 -12.86 11.51
N ASN A 87 5.36 -14.10 11.98
CA ASN A 87 5.60 -14.48 13.38
C ASN A 87 6.62 -15.63 13.57
N ASN A 88 6.85 -16.47 12.55
CA ASN A 88 7.70 -17.67 12.69
C ASN A 88 9.10 -17.52 12.05
N GLY A 89 9.64 -16.30 12.06
CA GLY A 89 10.95 -16.00 11.47
C GLY A 89 11.51 -14.65 11.95
N PRO A 90 12.54 -14.13 11.25
CA PRO A 90 13.00 -12.77 11.47
C PRO A 90 11.87 -11.75 11.28
N PRO A 91 11.98 -10.54 11.88
CA PRO A 91 11.08 -9.44 11.58
C PRO A 91 10.91 -9.24 10.08
N GLN A 92 9.65 -9.15 9.63
CA GLN A 92 9.32 -8.99 8.22
C GLN A 92 9.01 -7.53 7.90
N GLU A 93 9.38 -7.11 6.70
CA GLU A 93 9.04 -5.81 6.14
C GLU A 93 7.79 -5.93 5.24
N LEU A 94 7.10 -4.82 5.01
CA LEU A 94 5.99 -4.74 4.05
C LEU A 94 6.29 -3.69 2.99
N VAL A 95 6.15 -4.07 1.73
CA VAL A 95 6.17 -3.16 0.59
C VAL A 95 4.80 -3.20 -0.09
N VAL A 96 4.28 -2.02 -0.39
CA VAL A 96 3.07 -1.84 -1.21
C VAL A 96 3.46 -1.06 -2.44
N VAL A 97 3.20 -1.64 -3.61
CA VAL A 97 3.35 -0.98 -4.92
C VAL A 97 1.96 -0.76 -5.50
N MET A 98 1.72 0.42 -6.03
CA MET A 98 0.46 0.83 -6.64
C MET A 98 0.73 1.50 -7.96
N ARG A 99 -0.14 1.29 -8.95
CA ARG A 99 -0.10 1.97 -10.23
C ARG A 99 -1.44 2.66 -10.47
N ASN A 100 -1.41 3.92 -10.86
CA ASN A 100 -2.64 4.63 -11.23
C ASN A 100 -2.98 4.38 -12.71
N PHE A 101 -4.15 4.84 -13.16
CA PHE A 101 -4.61 4.68 -14.55
C PHE A 101 -3.76 5.44 -15.59
N GLY A 102 -2.86 6.32 -15.15
CA GLY A 102 -1.88 7.00 -16.00
C GLY A 102 -0.52 6.32 -16.01
N ASP A 103 -0.44 5.06 -15.56
CA ASP A 103 0.78 4.25 -15.43
C ASP A 103 1.85 4.82 -14.47
N GLU A 104 1.49 5.82 -13.66
CA GLU A 104 2.38 6.31 -12.60
C GLU A 104 2.40 5.29 -11.45
N GLU A 105 3.59 4.80 -11.15
CA GLU A 105 3.81 3.84 -10.08
C GLU A 105 4.30 4.53 -8.80
N ARG A 106 3.70 4.15 -7.68
CA ARG A 106 3.98 4.66 -6.34
C ARG A 106 4.20 3.50 -5.39
N HIS A 107 5.00 3.73 -4.36
CA HIS A 107 5.30 2.71 -3.38
C HIS A 107 5.46 3.26 -1.97
N VAL A 108 5.21 2.38 -1.01
CA VAL A 108 5.52 2.59 0.40
C VAL A 108 6.15 1.35 0.98
N LYS A 109 7.01 1.56 1.98
CA LYS A 109 7.67 0.50 2.74
C LYS A 109 7.47 0.73 4.24
N TYR A 110 7.26 -0.36 4.96
CA TYR A 110 7.32 -0.43 6.42
C TYR A 110 8.43 -1.40 6.81
N ASP A 111 9.37 -0.97 7.65
CA ASP A 111 10.49 -1.79 8.11
C ASP A 111 10.10 -2.87 9.17
N LEU A 112 8.82 -2.92 9.53
CA LEU A 112 8.22 -3.94 10.37
C LEU A 112 6.75 -4.12 10.01
N PHE A 113 6.31 -5.36 9.86
CA PHE A 113 4.93 -5.71 9.62
C PHE A 113 4.58 -7.04 10.30
N ARG A 114 3.54 -7.02 11.14
CA ARG A 114 3.09 -8.22 11.85
C ARG A 114 1.60 -8.25 12.08
N VAL A 115 1.00 -9.41 11.86
CA VAL A 115 -0.42 -9.65 12.11
C VAL A 115 -0.60 -10.71 13.20
N GLY A 116 -1.64 -10.55 14.02
CA GLY A 116 -1.98 -11.49 15.09
C GLY A 116 -2.49 -12.83 14.55
N ASN A 117 -2.76 -13.76 15.46
CA ASN A 117 -3.36 -15.05 15.10
C ASN A 117 -4.89 -14.96 14.97
N GLU A 118 -5.56 -16.09 14.68
CA GLU A 118 -7.02 -16.14 14.56
C GLU A 118 -7.76 -15.74 15.86
N ALA A 119 -7.24 -16.10 17.03
CA ALA A 119 -7.85 -15.74 18.32
C ALA A 119 -7.83 -14.22 18.54
N GLU A 120 -6.80 -13.55 18.03
CA GLU A 120 -6.66 -12.10 17.97
C GLU A 120 -7.37 -11.47 16.76
N LYS A 121 -8.08 -12.27 15.96
CA LYS A 121 -8.76 -11.86 14.72
C LYS A 121 -7.81 -11.22 13.70
N TYR A 122 -6.61 -11.78 13.61
CA TYR A 122 -5.52 -11.34 12.75
C TYR A 122 -5.26 -9.84 12.82
N ALA A 123 -5.33 -9.23 14.02
CA ALA A 123 -5.16 -7.80 14.17
C ALA A 123 -3.83 -7.30 13.59
N LEU A 124 -3.81 -6.08 13.04
CA LEU A 124 -2.57 -5.44 12.56
C LEU A 124 -1.74 -5.00 13.76
N LEU A 125 -0.81 -5.83 14.23
CA LEU A 125 -0.11 -5.63 15.50
C LEU A 125 0.99 -4.58 15.37
N ASP A 126 1.89 -4.81 14.42
CA ASP A 126 3.07 -3.96 14.23
C ASP A 126 3.14 -3.40 12.83
N LEU A 127 3.48 -2.11 12.79
CA LEU A 127 3.72 -1.35 11.59
C LEU A 127 4.88 -0.39 11.86
N GLY A 128 6.00 -0.63 11.19
CA GLY A 128 7.29 0.02 11.40
C GLY A 128 7.36 1.46 10.90
N VAL A 129 8.56 1.96 10.63
CA VAL A 129 8.78 3.28 10.05
C VAL A 129 8.27 3.30 8.61
N PHE A 130 7.41 4.27 8.30
CA PHE A 130 6.90 4.50 6.97
C PHE A 130 7.95 5.22 6.11
N SER A 131 8.20 4.71 4.91
CA SER A 131 9.04 5.35 3.90
C SER A 131 8.48 5.07 2.49
N GLY A 132 9.06 5.70 1.46
CA GLY A 132 8.64 5.57 0.07
C GLY A 132 8.31 6.92 -0.56
N ASN A 133 7.60 6.90 -1.69
CA ASN A 133 7.32 8.09 -2.49
C ASN A 133 5.88 8.61 -2.36
N LEU A 134 5.13 8.15 -1.35
CA LEU A 134 3.83 8.71 -0.98
C LEU A 134 3.95 9.73 0.16
N ASN A 135 3.09 10.74 0.12
CA ASN A 135 3.08 11.83 1.09
C ASN A 135 2.24 11.51 2.34
N PHE A 136 1.65 10.31 2.42
CA PHE A 136 0.69 9.97 3.47
C PHE A 136 0.74 8.47 3.83
N ASP A 137 0.75 8.18 5.13
CA ASP A 137 0.70 6.83 5.71
C ASP A 137 -0.76 6.42 5.96
N ALA A 138 -1.36 5.79 4.95
CA ALA A 138 -2.73 5.28 4.99
C ALA A 138 -2.94 4.17 6.04
N LEU A 139 -1.96 3.29 6.21
CA LEU A 139 -2.10 2.06 6.98
C LEU A 139 -1.95 2.29 8.49
N ARG A 140 -1.21 3.33 8.91
CA ARG A 140 -0.97 3.64 10.34
C ARG A 140 -2.24 3.73 11.16
N SER A 141 -3.27 4.37 10.61
CA SER A 141 -4.55 4.57 11.29
C SER A 141 -5.29 3.27 11.60
N HIS A 142 -4.91 2.18 10.92
CA HIS A 142 -5.46 0.83 11.09
C HIS A 142 -4.66 -0.03 12.09
N ARG A 143 -3.54 0.46 12.63
CA ARG A 143 -2.75 -0.30 13.61
C ARG A 143 -3.61 -0.63 14.84
N GLY A 144 -3.58 -1.90 15.24
CA GLY A 144 -4.38 -2.47 16.33
C GLY A 144 -5.79 -2.88 15.93
N ALA A 145 -6.27 -2.52 14.74
CA ALA A 145 -7.59 -2.95 14.27
C ALA A 145 -7.58 -4.46 13.98
N LYS A 146 -8.69 -5.13 14.29
CA LYS A 146 -8.93 -6.53 13.92
C LYS A 146 -9.31 -6.63 12.45
N PHE A 147 -8.91 -7.71 11.78
CA PHE A 147 -9.36 -7.97 10.42
C PHE A 147 -10.86 -8.24 10.41
N SER A 148 -11.60 -7.73 9.44
CA SER A 148 -13.04 -7.96 9.30
C SER A 148 -13.40 -8.25 7.87
N THR A 149 -14.40 -9.11 7.67
CA THR A 149 -15.01 -9.47 6.38
C THR A 149 -16.52 -9.17 6.43
N PRO A 150 -17.22 -9.21 5.28
CA PRO A 150 -18.67 -8.93 5.24
C PRO A 150 -19.50 -9.78 6.20
N ASP A 151 -19.11 -11.04 6.37
CA ASP A 151 -19.75 -12.02 7.25
C ASP A 151 -19.21 -12.05 8.69
N GLN A 152 -18.00 -11.51 8.94
CA GLN A 152 -17.40 -11.47 10.27
C GLN A 152 -16.77 -10.12 10.59
N LYS A 153 -17.53 -9.29 11.30
CA LYS A 153 -17.15 -7.92 11.69
C LYS A 153 -16.56 -7.92 13.09
N ASN A 154 -15.25 -7.70 13.20
CA ASN A 154 -14.50 -7.97 14.45
C ASN A 154 -14.13 -6.71 15.26
N ASN A 155 -14.27 -5.50 14.73
CA ASN A 155 -14.10 -4.28 15.52
C ASN A 155 -15.40 -3.85 16.19
N ALA A 156 -15.28 -3.43 17.46
CA ALA A 156 -16.37 -3.36 18.43
C ALA A 156 -17.00 -1.97 18.61
N ARG A 157 -16.72 -0.98 17.73
CA ARG A 157 -17.50 0.27 17.72
C ARG A 157 -18.84 0.04 17.02
N ASN A 158 -19.63 -0.81 17.68
CA ASN A 158 -20.93 -1.35 17.34
C ASN A 158 -22.06 -0.29 17.35
N SER A 159 -21.86 0.90 16.80
CA SER A 159 -22.89 1.96 16.92
C SER A 159 -23.04 2.93 15.76
N THR A 160 -22.34 2.77 14.65
CA THR A 160 -22.54 3.65 13.49
C THR A 160 -22.85 2.85 12.23
N HIS A 161 -24.01 3.10 11.63
CA HIS A 161 -24.52 2.45 10.41
C HIS A 161 -23.45 2.31 9.31
N CYS A 162 -22.59 3.32 9.15
CA CYS A 162 -21.48 3.31 8.20
C CYS A 162 -20.52 2.11 8.33
N TYR A 163 -20.17 1.63 9.53
CA TYR A 163 -19.22 0.52 9.65
C TYR A 163 -19.82 -0.79 9.11
N ASN A 164 -21.10 -1.00 9.38
CA ASN A 164 -21.78 -2.22 8.96
C ASN A 164 -22.10 -2.23 7.47
N ASP A 165 -22.47 -1.08 6.89
CA ASP A 165 -22.89 -0.99 5.49
C ASP A 165 -21.70 -0.92 4.52
N MET A 166 -20.48 -0.63 5.02
CA MET A 166 -19.31 -0.36 4.18
C MET A 166 -18.27 -1.48 4.14
N ILE A 167 -18.43 -2.54 4.94
CA ILE A 167 -17.56 -3.74 4.86
C ILE A 167 -18.03 -4.59 3.69
N THR A 168 -17.43 -4.35 2.52
CA THR A 168 -17.69 -5.10 1.28
C THR A 168 -16.55 -6.04 0.92
N SER A 169 -15.46 -6.04 1.67
CA SER A 169 -14.30 -6.91 1.50
C SER A 169 -13.56 -7.10 2.83
N GLY A 170 -12.45 -7.84 2.81
CA GLY A 170 -11.60 -8.07 3.97
C GLY A 170 -10.57 -6.96 4.19
N TRP A 171 -10.56 -6.34 5.38
CA TRP A 171 -9.53 -5.36 5.77
C TRP A 171 -9.44 -5.15 7.30
N TRP A 172 -8.40 -4.45 7.75
CA TRP A 172 -8.24 -3.97 9.12
C TRP A 172 -9.00 -2.65 9.36
N TYR A 173 -10.33 -2.66 9.34
CA TYR A 173 -11.15 -1.44 9.45
C TYR A 173 -11.15 -0.84 10.86
N MET A 174 -10.53 0.33 11.10
CA MET A 174 -10.53 0.96 12.44
C MET A 174 -11.86 1.68 12.75
N ASP A 175 -12.33 2.55 11.83
CA ASP A 175 -13.56 3.34 12.01
C ASP A 175 -14.09 3.94 10.70
N CYS A 176 -15.33 4.45 10.73
CA CYS A 176 -16.08 5.07 9.62
C CYS A 176 -15.46 6.33 8.96
N GLY A 177 -14.21 6.67 9.23
CA GLY A 177 -13.56 7.90 8.75
C GLY A 177 -12.13 7.71 8.27
N HIS A 178 -11.54 6.54 8.45
CA HIS A 178 -10.17 6.27 7.99
C HIS A 178 -10.24 5.34 6.79
N TRP A 179 -10.70 5.90 5.66
CA TRP A 179 -10.99 5.21 4.40
C TRP A 179 -9.81 5.14 3.45
N TYR A 180 -8.59 5.20 3.95
CA TYR A 180 -7.46 4.86 3.10
C TYR A 180 -7.29 3.34 3.10
N ALA A 181 -8.39 2.61 2.87
CA ALA A 181 -8.26 1.35 2.19
C ALA A 181 -7.54 1.69 0.88
N ILE A 182 -6.46 0.97 0.62
CA ILE A 182 -5.81 1.05 -0.68
C ILE A 182 -6.82 0.44 -1.66
N TYR A 183 -7.70 1.29 -2.19
CA TYR A 183 -8.62 0.92 -3.24
C TYR A 183 -7.76 0.77 -4.50
N PHE A 184 -7.47 -0.48 -4.85
CA PHE A 184 -6.95 -0.89 -6.15
C PHE A 184 -8.09 -0.93 -7.17
#